data_AF-A0A2D7BUH8-F1
#
_entry.id   AF-A0A2D7BUH8-F1
#
_cell.length_a   1.000
_cell.length_b   1.000
_cell.length_c   1.000
_cell.angle_alpha   90.00
_cell.angle_beta   90.00
_cell.angle_gamma   90.00
#
_symmetry.space_group_name_H-M   'P 1'
#
loop_
_entity.id
_entity.type
_entity.pdbx_description
1 polymer ?
#
loop_
_entity_poly.entity_id
_entity_poly.type
_entity_poly.pdbx_seq_one_letter_code
_entity_poly.pdbx_strand_id
1 'polypeptide(L)'
;MGNEPIEEEIPPSLEDFPEIVTHAVSTFNLLGDRVYPEIGYVGKDYANLSHYIEIYGVDDKEFFLIILSWLDGRAIKKAAEDLKRQYDKIKRQSSSGKRNQTNFKG
;
A
#
# COMPACT_ATOMS: atom_id res chain seq x y z
N MET A 1 31.48 -19.58 -13.19
CA MET A 1 30.33 -19.27 -14.07
C MET A 1 29.10 -19.82 -13.39
N GLY A 2 28.02 -19.04 -13.31
CA GLY A 2 26.88 -19.25 -12.41
C GLY A 2 26.20 -20.60 -12.58
N ASN A 3 25.67 -21.12 -11.47
CA ASN A 3 24.80 -22.29 -11.47
C ASN A 3 23.56 -22.00 -12.34
N GLU A 4 23.01 -23.02 -13.01
CA GLU A 4 21.71 -22.89 -13.65
C GLU A 4 20.65 -22.55 -12.58
N PRO A 5 19.72 -21.61 -12.86
CA PRO A 5 18.66 -21.26 -11.93
C PRO A 5 17.85 -22.51 -11.59
N ILE A 6 17.76 -22.83 -10.31
CA ILE A 6 16.90 -23.92 -9.82
C ILE A 6 15.47 -23.40 -9.95
N GLU A 7 14.63 -24.08 -10.72
CA GLU A 7 13.25 -23.65 -11.01
C GLU A 7 12.43 -23.45 -9.73
N GLU A 8 12.70 -24.25 -8.69
CA GLU A 8 12.11 -24.16 -7.34
C GLU A 8 12.58 -22.94 -6.53
N GLU A 9 13.69 -22.30 -6.91
CA GLU A 9 14.22 -21.08 -6.28
C GLU A 9 13.73 -19.80 -6.98
N ILE A 10 13.00 -19.92 -8.09
CA ILE A 10 12.41 -18.77 -8.78
C ILE A 10 11.20 -18.30 -7.95
N PRO A 11 11.16 -17.03 -7.51
CA PRO A 11 10.00 -16.53 -6.79
C PRO A 11 8.76 -16.52 -7.71
N PRO A 12 7.58 -16.87 -7.19
CA PRO A 12 6.36 -16.84 -7.99
C PRO A 12 6.09 -15.42 -8.50
N SER A 13 5.77 -15.32 -9.77
CA SER A 13 5.31 -14.13 -10.47
C SER A 13 3.82 -13.89 -10.20
N LEU A 14 3.32 -12.71 -10.60
CA LEU A 14 1.89 -12.39 -10.46
C LEU A 14 1.02 -13.30 -11.35
N GLU A 15 1.60 -13.81 -12.44
CA GLU A 15 0.95 -14.71 -13.41
C GLU A 15 0.79 -16.13 -12.85
N ASP A 16 1.54 -16.50 -11.80
CA ASP A 16 1.46 -17.80 -11.14
C ASP A 16 0.29 -17.88 -10.13
N PHE A 17 -0.36 -16.75 -9.84
CA PHE A 17 -1.51 -16.72 -8.95
C PHE A 17 -2.82 -17.05 -9.68
N PRO A 18 -3.84 -17.54 -8.96
CA PRO A 18 -5.19 -17.67 -9.51
C PRO A 18 -5.71 -16.34 -10.06
N GLU A 19 -6.48 -16.40 -11.15
CA GLU A 19 -6.95 -15.22 -11.89
C GLU A 19 -7.69 -14.20 -11.00
N ILE A 20 -8.46 -14.69 -10.02
CA ILE A 20 -9.17 -13.85 -9.04
C ILE A 20 -8.23 -12.95 -8.23
N VAL A 21 -7.00 -13.39 -7.95
CA VAL A 21 -5.98 -12.61 -7.25
C VAL A 21 -5.48 -11.49 -8.16
N THR A 22 -5.17 -11.81 -9.41
CA THR A 22 -4.72 -10.85 -10.42
C THR A 22 -5.78 -9.79 -10.70
N HIS A 23 -7.05 -10.20 -10.80
CA HIS A 23 -8.20 -9.30 -10.96
C HIS A 23 -8.39 -8.41 -9.74
N ALA A 24 -8.24 -8.95 -8.53
CA ALA A 24 -8.37 -8.18 -7.29
C ALA A 24 -7.24 -7.14 -7.15
N VAL A 25 -6.00 -7.51 -7.45
CA VAL A 25 -4.85 -6.57 -7.45
C VAL A 25 -5.05 -5.48 -8.50
N SER A 26 -5.47 -5.84 -9.71
CA SER A 26 -5.75 -4.88 -10.78
C SER A 26 -6.87 -3.92 -10.38
N THR A 27 -7.97 -4.46 -9.83
CA THR A 27 -9.11 -3.66 -9.34
C THR A 27 -8.67 -2.73 -8.21
N PHE A 28 -7.90 -3.22 -7.24
CA PHE A 28 -7.35 -2.39 -6.16
C PHE A 28 -6.57 -1.20 -6.72
N ASN A 29 -5.71 -1.41 -7.72
CA ASN A 29 -4.91 -0.34 -8.31
C ASN A 29 -5.75 0.66 -9.13
N LEU A 30 -6.90 0.25 -9.65
CA LEU A 30 -7.81 1.10 -10.44
C LEU A 30 -8.83 1.86 -9.58
N LEU A 31 -9.21 1.31 -8.42
CA LEU A 31 -10.10 1.98 -7.49
C LEU A 31 -9.46 3.24 -6.93
N GLY A 32 -10.28 4.28 -6.76
CA GLY A 32 -9.86 5.55 -6.18
C GLY A 32 -9.41 5.40 -4.73
N ASP A 33 -8.47 6.23 -4.31
CA ASP A 33 -7.98 6.27 -2.93
C ASP A 33 -8.81 7.23 -2.08
N ARG A 34 -9.13 6.81 -0.85
CA ARG A 34 -9.65 7.71 0.17
C ARG A 34 -8.50 8.17 1.07
N VAL A 35 -8.25 9.47 1.08
CA VAL A 35 -7.15 10.10 1.81
C VAL A 35 -7.68 11.28 2.63
N TYR A 36 -7.26 11.37 3.89
CA TYR A 36 -7.51 12.52 4.75
C TYR A 36 -6.21 13.20 5.16
N PRO A 37 -6.16 14.53 5.29
CA PRO A 37 -4.92 15.26 5.61
C PRO A 37 -4.21 14.76 6.87
N GLU A 38 -4.96 14.40 7.92
CA GLU A 38 -4.41 14.15 9.25
C GLU A 38 -3.98 12.70 9.50
N ILE A 39 -4.56 11.75 8.76
CA ILE A 39 -4.36 10.31 8.96
C ILE A 39 -3.88 9.60 7.70
N GLY A 40 -3.82 10.30 6.56
CA GLY A 40 -3.36 9.76 5.28
C GLY A 40 -4.37 8.84 4.61
N TYR A 41 -3.85 7.81 3.92
CA TYR A 41 -4.63 6.79 3.23
C TYR A 41 -5.44 5.95 4.22
N VAL A 42 -6.74 5.82 3.97
CA VAL A 42 -7.67 5.06 4.84
C VAL A 42 -8.38 3.91 4.13
N GLY A 43 -8.15 3.72 2.84
CA GLY A 43 -8.72 2.64 2.06
C GLY A 43 -9.15 3.06 0.65
N LYS A 44 -9.77 2.14 -0.09
CA LYS A 44 -10.33 2.39 -1.41
C LYS A 44 -11.74 2.97 -1.37
N ASP A 45 -12.07 3.70 -2.43
CA ASP A 45 -13.44 4.06 -2.77
C ASP A 45 -14.08 2.93 -3.58
N TYR A 46 -15.01 2.22 -2.96
CA TYR A 46 -15.70 1.07 -3.53
C TYR A 46 -16.94 1.43 -4.36
N ALA A 47 -17.20 2.72 -4.62
CA ALA A 47 -18.37 3.16 -5.39
C ALA A 47 -18.50 2.46 -6.76
N ASN A 48 -17.37 2.20 -7.42
CA ASN A 48 -17.34 1.57 -8.74
C ASN A 48 -17.01 0.07 -8.71
N LEU A 49 -16.96 -0.56 -7.53
CA LEU A 49 -16.52 -1.95 -7.38
C LEU A 49 -17.37 -2.93 -8.20
N SER A 50 -18.69 -2.72 -8.24
CA SER A 50 -19.62 -3.58 -8.99
C SER A 50 -19.26 -3.67 -10.47
N HIS A 51 -18.81 -2.57 -11.07
CA HIS A 51 -18.39 -2.56 -12.48
C HIS A 51 -17.18 -3.46 -12.72
N TYR A 52 -16.20 -3.48 -11.81
CA TYR A 52 -15.04 -4.34 -11.95
C TYR A 52 -15.38 -5.82 -11.76
N ILE A 53 -16.25 -6.14 -10.78
CA ILE A 53 -16.76 -7.51 -10.58
C ILE A 53 -17.43 -8.03 -11.85
N GLU A 54 -18.23 -7.20 -12.51
CA GLU A 54 -18.90 -7.53 -13.78
C GLU A 54 -17.91 -7.67 -14.94
N ILE A 55 -16.98 -6.72 -15.12
CA ILE A 55 -15.99 -6.72 -16.21
C ILE A 55 -15.10 -7.97 -16.16
N TYR A 56 -14.65 -8.35 -14.97
CA TYR A 56 -13.78 -9.50 -14.78
C TYR A 56 -14.54 -10.84 -14.64
N GLY A 57 -15.87 -10.83 -14.64
CA GLY A 57 -16.67 -12.04 -14.49
C GLY A 57 -16.41 -12.77 -13.17
N VAL A 58 -16.25 -12.03 -12.07
CA VAL A 58 -15.89 -12.61 -10.77
C VAL A 58 -17.08 -13.35 -10.16
N ASP A 59 -16.98 -14.67 -10.11
CA ASP A 59 -17.98 -15.54 -9.48
C ASP A 59 -17.87 -15.51 -7.95
N ASP A 60 -16.67 -15.74 -7.41
CA ASP A 60 -16.41 -15.74 -5.97
C ASP A 60 -16.16 -14.32 -5.44
N LYS A 61 -17.26 -13.59 -5.27
CA LYS A 61 -17.23 -12.19 -4.78
C LYS A 61 -16.73 -12.09 -3.34
N GLU A 62 -16.96 -13.12 -2.52
CA GLU A 62 -16.52 -13.11 -1.13
C GLU A 62 -14.99 -13.18 -1.06
N PHE A 63 -14.38 -14.13 -1.76
CA PHE A 63 -12.93 -14.24 -1.79
C PHE A 63 -12.28 -13.01 -2.43
N PHE A 64 -12.89 -12.46 -3.48
CA PHE A 64 -12.44 -11.21 -4.10
C PHE A 64 -12.43 -10.03 -3.12
N LEU A 65 -13.50 -9.84 -2.34
CA LEU A 65 -13.58 -8.81 -1.30
C LEU A 65 -12.57 -9.03 -0.17
N ILE A 66 -12.31 -10.29 0.20
CA ILE A 66 -11.29 -10.63 1.21
C ILE A 66 -9.91 -10.20 0.73
N ILE A 67 -9.56 -10.45 -0.53
CA ILE A 67 -8.27 -10.02 -1.10
C ILE A 67 -8.16 -8.49 -1.11
N LEU A 68 -9.20 -7.79 -1.55
CA LEU A 68 -9.24 -6.32 -1.56
C LEU A 68 -9.06 -5.74 -0.15
N SER A 69 -9.77 -6.28 0.83
CA SER A 69 -9.66 -5.88 2.24
C SER A 69 -8.25 -6.12 2.80
N TRP A 70 -7.63 -7.25 2.44
CA TRP A 70 -6.26 -7.57 2.83
C TRP A 70 -5.24 -6.58 2.23
N LEU A 71 -5.39 -6.23 0.94
CA LEU A 71 -4.56 -5.22 0.27
C LEU A 71 -4.71 -3.85 0.93
N ASP A 72 -5.96 -3.46 1.23
CA ASP A 72 -6.28 -2.21 1.92
C ASP A 72 -5.60 -2.13 3.29
N GLY A 73 -5.74 -3.17 4.12
CA GLY A 73 -5.13 -3.21 5.44
C GLY A 73 -3.60 -3.03 5.38
N ARG A 74 -2.94 -3.62 4.38
CA ARG A 74 -1.50 -3.47 4.17
C ARG A 74 -1.13 -2.04 3.75
N ALA A 75 -1.91 -1.45 2.83
CA ALA A 75 -1.70 -0.08 2.37
C ALA A 75 -1.90 0.95 3.50
N ILE A 76 -2.96 0.80 4.30
CA ILE A 76 -3.26 1.65 5.47
C ILE A 76 -2.11 1.57 6.47
N LYS A 77 -1.66 0.36 6.82
CA LYS A 77 -0.56 0.18 7.78
C LYS A 77 0.71 0.88 7.29
N LYS A 78 1.06 0.69 6.01
CA LYS A 78 2.23 1.34 5.41
C LYS A 78 2.13 2.87 5.44
N ALA A 79 0.98 3.42 5.04
CA ALA A 79 0.75 4.86 5.05
C ALA A 79 0.87 5.46 6.47
N ALA A 80 0.30 4.79 7.47
CA ALA A 80 0.41 5.22 8.87
C ALA A 80 1.86 5.20 9.38
N GLU A 81 2.63 4.17 9.03
CA GLU A 81 4.06 4.08 9.37
C GLU A 81 4.87 5.19 8.70
N ASP A 82 4.62 5.47 7.43
CA ASP A 82 5.31 6.52 6.68
C ASP A 82 4.99 7.92 7.21
N LEU A 83 3.73 8.19 7.56
CA LEU A 83 3.34 9.45 8.23
C LEU A 83 4.06 9.63 9.56
N LYS A 84 4.09 8.59 10.40
CA LYS A 84 4.80 8.62 11.68
C LYS A 84 6.29 8.93 11.49
N ARG A 85 6.93 8.29 10.50
CA ARG A 85 8.34 8.54 10.16
C ARG A 85 8.58 9.99 9.72
N GLN A 86 7.68 10.54 8.90
CA GLN A 86 7.75 11.94 8.48
C GLN A 86 7.62 12.89 9.66
N TYR A 87 6.66 12.64 10.56
CA TYR A 87 6.47 13.43 11.76
C TYR A 87 7.70 13.40 12.67
N ASP A 88 8.26 12.22 12.93
CA ASP A 88 9.47 12.07 13.74
C ASP A 88 10.67 12.79 13.11
N LYS A 89 10.80 12.78 11.77
CA LYS A 89 11.83 13.52 11.05
C LYS A 89 11.68 15.03 11.23
N ILE A 90 10.46 15.57 11.09
CA ILE A 90 10.17 17.00 11.28
C ILE A 90 10.49 17.41 12.73
N LYS A 91 10.06 16.61 13.72
CA LYS A 91 10.35 16.86 15.14
C LYS A 91 11.85 16.90 15.44
N ARG A 92 12.64 16.00 14.84
CA ARG A 92 14.11 16.01 14.98
C ARG A 92 14.71 17.26 14.36
N GLN A 93 14.32 17.62 13.13
CA GLN A 93 14.83 18.81 12.46
C GLN A 93 14.49 20.11 13.21
N SER A 94 13.26 20.25 13.71
CA SER A 94 12.84 21.44 14.48
C SER A 94 13.56 21.54 15.83
N SER A 95 13.88 20.41 16.46
CA SER A 95 14.67 20.38 17.70
C SER A 95 16.15 20.71 17.50
N SER A 96 16.75 20.29 16.38
CA SER A 96 18.15 20.61 16.03
C SER A 96 18.34 22.07 15.62
N GLY A 97 17.38 22.67 14.90
CA GLY A 97 17.42 24.09 14.53
C GLY A 97 17.41 25.05 15.72
N LYS A 98 16.72 24.69 16.81
CA LYS A 98 16.69 25.51 18.05
C LYS A 98 18.02 25.54 18.80
N ARG A 99 18.80 24.44 18.78
CA ARG A 99 20.12 24.40 19.47
C ARG A 99 21.17 25.29 18.82
N ASN A 100 21.10 25.54 17.51
CA ASN A 100 22.05 26.40 16.83
C ASN A 100 21.79 27.90 17.04
N GLN A 101 20.56 28.30 17.42
CA GLN A 101 20.25 29.71 17.72
C GLN A 101 20.62 30.11 19.15
N THR A 102 20.68 29.17 20.09
CA THR A 102 21.05 29.45 21.49
C THR A 102 22.56 29.60 21.70
N ASN A 103 23.40 29.16 20.76
CA ASN A 103 24.86 29.21 20.87
C ASN A 103 25.51 30.43 20.20
N PHE A 104 24.73 31.35 19.62
CA PHE A 104 25.23 32.57 18.95
C PHE A 104 25.13 33.86 19.79
N LYS A 105 24.69 33.76 21.05
CA LYS A 105 24.76 34.87 22.02
C LYS A 105 25.80 34.55 23.08
N GLY A 106 27.04 34.93 22.81
CA GLY A 106 28.19 34.83 23.72
C GLY A 106 29.36 35.59 23.14
#